data_AF-A0A5B7EWX7-F1
#
_entry.id   AF-A0A5B7EWX7-F1
#
_cell.length_a   1.000
_cell.length_b   1.000
_cell.length_c   1.000
_cell.angle_alpha   90.00
_cell.angle_beta   90.00
_cell.angle_gamma   90.00
#
_symmetry.space_group_name_H-M   'P 1'
#
loop_
_entity.id
_entity.type
_entity.pdbx_description
1 polymer ?
#
loop_
_entity_poly.entity_id
_entity_poly.type
_entity_poly.pdbx_seq_one_letter_code
_entity_poly.pdbx_strand_id
1 'polypeptide(L)'
;MVLTTSPCQSRLPWAVEDKQLNFLTQVQKGKEKEIDIEEVINNFETRSSDSETMSPQRQEHGKHCIAKGVQQFRITMRPLWQLLQVLGMVPFRFCQHTSQYELSWCSWAVWRTILTTVYVTALLAVSVTGLVIVLTSGGSVSLDHDEDTAAIKLAGIILIMQCLVNTWIQLLCVMGTVRRLCSFMNSWCLLAAACVLDITKGVKLVLLRQLSFLFLFWSVSITLTLLTYPGVYISILDALGQTMLLLPKDWTTLPAPLPLMIRLMTTLMCLHIFTLFKCCLFSFTINCHLLTNAIRSWNTMLAEAMDNLWKRTSGPATESRLAHLVHTHGSLVSLVRETEASYSFILQSYYGTAILTLCTELYIMAYRLRSKTQCIEGMVTMGLLTLQTAVLFLEVSLAGAEVQEVAASCWPMSDQVRSQQSKAKKYYLQLAP
;
A
#
# COMPACT_ATOMS: atom_id res chain seq x y z
N MET A 1 19.14 17.23 -21.13
CA MET A 1 19.15 15.97 -21.91
C MET A 1 17.69 15.61 -22.16
N VAL A 2 17.19 15.91 -23.36
CA VAL A 2 15.78 15.76 -23.73
C VAL A 2 15.55 14.29 -24.08
N LEU A 3 14.98 13.52 -23.15
CA LEU A 3 14.51 12.17 -23.43
C LEU A 3 13.09 12.27 -23.98
N THR A 4 12.99 12.13 -25.30
CA THR A 4 11.76 11.86 -26.04
C THR A 4 11.15 10.56 -25.54
N THR A 5 10.01 10.65 -24.85
CA THR A 5 9.17 9.51 -24.48
C THR A 5 8.42 9.01 -25.71
N SER A 6 8.99 8.01 -26.38
CA SER A 6 8.23 7.14 -27.29
C SER A 6 7.20 6.34 -26.47
N PRO A 7 5.90 6.35 -26.81
CA PRO A 7 4.95 5.46 -26.18
C PRO A 7 5.08 4.08 -26.81
N CYS A 8 5.78 3.17 -26.13
CA CYS A 8 5.60 1.74 -26.36
C CYS A 8 4.18 1.36 -25.92
N GLN A 9 3.21 1.49 -26.85
CA GLN A 9 1.96 0.76 -26.81
C GLN A 9 2.28 -0.74 -26.98
N SER A 10 2.62 -1.41 -25.88
CA SER A 10 2.41 -2.84 -25.79
C SER A 10 0.89 -3.07 -25.82
N ARG A 11 0.42 -3.69 -26.90
CA ARG A 11 -0.95 -4.19 -27.01
C ARG A 11 -1.19 -5.19 -25.88
N LEU A 12 -1.85 -4.74 -24.81
CA LEU A 12 -2.45 -5.61 -23.79
C LEU A 12 -3.43 -6.57 -24.49
N PRO A 13 -3.41 -7.89 -24.23
CA PRO A 13 -4.36 -8.84 -24.81
C PRO A 13 -5.75 -8.78 -24.16
N TRP A 14 -6.07 -7.70 -23.42
CA TRP A 14 -7.35 -7.51 -22.71
C TRP A 14 -8.18 -6.37 -23.31
N ALA A 15 -7.95 -6.00 -24.56
CA ALA A 15 -8.93 -5.22 -25.33
C ALA A 15 -10.18 -6.09 -25.53
N VAL A 16 -10.97 -6.18 -24.46
CA VAL A 16 -12.31 -6.71 -24.41
C VAL A 16 -13.12 -5.91 -25.43
N GLU A 17 -13.66 -6.60 -26.44
CA GLU A 17 -14.52 -6.02 -27.47
C GLU A 17 -15.57 -5.10 -26.82
N ASP A 18 -15.77 -3.90 -27.40
CA ASP A 18 -16.65 -2.82 -26.91
C ASP A 18 -18.09 -3.27 -26.57
N LYS A 19 -18.52 -4.46 -27.02
CA LYS A 19 -19.81 -5.06 -26.67
C LYS A 19 -19.89 -5.62 -25.24
N GLN A 20 -18.80 -6.16 -24.69
CA GLN A 20 -18.76 -6.60 -23.28
C GLN A 20 -18.59 -5.40 -22.33
N LEU A 21 -17.92 -4.34 -22.78
CA LEU A 21 -17.85 -3.08 -22.04
C LEU A 21 -19.23 -2.45 -21.92
N ASN A 22 -20.06 -2.45 -22.97
CA ASN A 22 -21.44 -1.98 -22.91
C ASN A 22 -22.34 -2.81 -21.97
N PHE A 23 -22.15 -4.13 -21.88
CA PHE A 23 -22.88 -4.98 -20.93
C PHE A 23 -22.46 -4.69 -19.47
N LEU A 24 -21.16 -4.57 -19.19
CA LEU A 24 -20.66 -4.20 -17.87
C LEU A 24 -21.04 -2.75 -17.48
N THR A 25 -21.11 -1.84 -18.45
CA THR A 25 -21.53 -0.45 -18.24
C THR A 25 -23.03 -0.33 -17.97
N GLN A 26 -23.87 -1.18 -18.59
CA GLN A 26 -25.30 -1.27 -18.24
C GLN A 26 -25.53 -1.92 -16.87
N VAL A 27 -24.70 -2.90 -16.46
CA VAL A 27 -24.73 -3.47 -15.11
C VAL A 27 -24.23 -2.46 -14.06
N GLN A 28 -23.25 -1.60 -14.39
CA GLN A 28 -22.79 -0.52 -13.52
C GLN A 28 -23.78 0.64 -13.41
N LYS A 29 -24.45 1.04 -14.49
CA LYS A 29 -25.51 2.07 -14.44
C LYS A 29 -26.75 1.62 -13.67
N GLY A 30 -26.93 0.32 -13.43
CA GLY A 30 -27.95 -0.23 -12.55
C GLY A 30 -27.54 -0.38 -11.07
N LYS A 31 -26.29 -0.10 -10.69
CA LYS A 31 -25.70 -0.44 -9.38
C LYS A 31 -25.03 0.73 -8.65
N GLU A 32 -25.59 1.94 -8.72
CA GLU A 32 -25.39 2.97 -7.69
C GLU A 32 -26.38 2.82 -6.52
N LYS A 33 -26.82 1.59 -6.23
CA LYS A 33 -27.32 1.23 -4.91
C LYS A 33 -26.16 0.60 -4.15
N GLU A 34 -25.77 1.28 -3.08
CA GLU A 34 -24.88 0.78 -2.04
C GLU A 34 -25.39 -0.61 -1.62
N ILE A 35 -24.69 -1.67 -2.04
CA ILE A 35 -25.10 -3.04 -1.73
C ILE A 35 -24.82 -3.23 -0.25
N ASP A 36 -25.88 -3.18 0.55
CA ASP A 36 -25.78 -3.40 1.99
C ASP A 36 -25.39 -4.86 2.26
N ILE A 37 -24.47 -5.09 3.20
CA ILE A 37 -24.17 -6.45 3.67
C ILE A 37 -25.45 -7.11 4.18
N GLU A 38 -26.36 -6.35 4.79
CA GLU A 38 -27.69 -6.86 5.15
C GLU A 38 -28.50 -7.26 3.91
N GLU A 39 -28.42 -6.53 2.80
CA GLU A 39 -29.07 -6.92 1.55
C GLU A 39 -28.41 -8.16 0.91
N VAL A 40 -27.10 -8.34 1.03
CA VAL A 40 -26.42 -9.57 0.59
C VAL A 40 -26.83 -10.75 1.45
N ILE A 41 -26.88 -10.58 2.77
CA ILE A 41 -27.37 -11.58 3.72
C ILE A 41 -28.84 -11.90 3.43
N ASN A 42 -29.69 -10.87 3.27
CA ASN A 42 -31.11 -11.02 2.97
C ASN A 42 -31.35 -11.60 1.57
N ASN A 43 -30.48 -11.35 0.58
CA ASN A 43 -30.54 -11.98 -0.75
C ASN A 43 -30.07 -13.43 -0.72
N PHE A 44 -29.12 -13.76 0.17
CA PHE A 44 -28.76 -15.14 0.48
C PHE A 44 -29.93 -15.86 1.17
N GLU A 45 -30.62 -15.19 2.08
CA GLU A 45 -31.80 -15.70 2.80
C GLU A 45 -33.02 -15.84 1.87
N THR A 46 -33.31 -14.86 1.01
CA THR A 46 -34.45 -14.87 0.08
C THR A 46 -34.27 -15.84 -1.08
N ARG A 47 -33.05 -16.01 -1.63
CA ARG A 47 -32.78 -17.12 -2.57
C ARG A 47 -32.80 -18.51 -1.92
N SER A 48 -32.67 -18.59 -0.59
CA SER A 48 -32.91 -19.84 0.15
C SER A 48 -34.39 -20.08 0.45
N SER A 49 -35.25 -19.05 0.31
CA SER A 49 -36.67 -19.08 0.64
C SER A 49 -37.52 -19.80 -0.40
N ASP A 50 -37.05 -19.90 -1.64
CA ASP A 50 -37.68 -20.75 -2.67
C ASP A 50 -37.48 -22.26 -2.40
N SER A 51 -36.78 -22.61 -1.31
CA SER A 51 -36.79 -23.94 -0.70
C SER A 51 -37.43 -23.87 0.68
N GLU A 52 -38.74 -24.10 0.77
CA GLU A 52 -39.57 -24.03 1.99
C GLU A 52 -39.17 -24.99 3.15
N THR A 53 -37.99 -25.60 3.10
CA THR A 53 -37.51 -26.53 4.13
C THR A 53 -36.02 -26.35 4.48
N MET A 54 -35.46 -25.14 4.36
CA MET A 54 -34.15 -24.89 4.97
C MET A 54 -34.30 -24.78 6.49
N SER A 55 -33.73 -25.74 7.23
CA SER A 55 -33.81 -25.74 8.69
C SER A 55 -33.16 -24.49 9.28
N PRO A 56 -33.72 -23.90 10.36
CA PRO A 56 -33.16 -22.73 11.04
C PRO A 56 -31.67 -22.89 11.43
N GLN A 57 -31.22 -24.13 11.65
CA GLN A 57 -29.81 -24.46 11.87
C GLN A 57 -28.88 -24.09 10.71
N ARG A 58 -29.33 -24.18 9.44
CA ARG A 58 -28.50 -23.79 8.29
C ARG A 58 -28.35 -22.27 8.16
N GLN A 59 -29.37 -21.50 8.52
CA GLN A 59 -29.30 -20.03 8.54
C GLN A 59 -28.36 -19.53 9.65
N GLU A 60 -28.45 -20.11 10.85
CA GLU A 60 -27.52 -19.80 11.94
C GLU A 60 -26.08 -20.17 11.59
N HIS A 61 -25.86 -21.32 10.92
CA HIS A 61 -24.53 -21.73 10.47
C HIS A 61 -23.93 -20.75 9.45
N GLY A 62 -24.71 -20.26 8.49
CA GLY A 62 -24.28 -19.26 7.51
C GLY A 62 -23.86 -17.94 8.17
N LYS A 63 -24.68 -17.42 9.10
CA LYS A 63 -24.36 -16.20 9.86
C LYS A 63 -23.09 -16.36 10.69
N HIS A 64 -22.91 -17.53 11.32
CA HIS A 64 -21.72 -17.82 12.11
C HIS A 64 -20.45 -17.88 11.25
N CYS A 65 -20.51 -18.50 10.07
CA CYS A 65 -19.39 -18.52 9.12
C CYS A 65 -19.00 -17.12 8.69
N ILE A 66 -19.96 -16.31 8.22
CA ILE A 66 -19.74 -14.93 7.77
C ILE A 66 -19.04 -14.10 8.85
N ALA A 67 -19.58 -14.11 10.07
CA ALA A 67 -19.01 -13.38 11.20
C ALA A 67 -17.57 -13.83 11.50
N LYS A 68 -17.30 -15.14 11.43
CA LYS A 68 -15.96 -15.70 11.65
C LYS A 68 -14.96 -15.26 10.59
N GLY A 69 -15.35 -15.21 9.31
CA GLY A 69 -14.51 -14.75 8.21
C GLY A 69 -14.10 -13.27 8.36
N VAL A 70 -15.07 -12.40 8.60
CA VAL A 70 -14.84 -10.96 8.84
C VAL A 70 -13.99 -10.74 10.09
N GLN A 71 -14.28 -11.47 11.18
CA GLN A 71 -13.51 -11.39 12.41
C GLN A 71 -12.05 -11.83 12.22
N GLN A 72 -11.82 -12.92 11.47
CA GLN A 72 -10.46 -13.41 11.18
C GLN A 72 -9.65 -12.41 10.34
N PHE A 73 -10.28 -11.82 9.32
CA PHE A 73 -9.69 -10.73 8.53
C PHE A 73 -9.33 -9.55 9.43
N ARG A 74 -10.27 -9.08 10.26
CA ARG A 74 -10.06 -7.96 11.18
C ARG A 74 -8.95 -8.22 12.18
N ILE A 75 -8.91 -9.40 12.81
CA ILE A 75 -7.85 -9.77 13.77
C ILE A 75 -6.49 -9.76 13.09
N THR A 76 -6.41 -10.26 11.85
CA THR A 76 -5.16 -10.31 11.08
C THR A 76 -4.67 -8.91 10.71
N MET A 77 -5.58 -8.02 10.29
CA MET A 77 -5.24 -6.64 9.89
C MET A 77 -5.12 -5.66 11.05
N ARG A 78 -5.59 -6.03 12.25
CA ARG A 78 -5.67 -5.15 13.43
C ARG A 78 -4.36 -4.41 13.76
N PRO A 79 -3.17 -5.04 13.77
CA PRO A 79 -1.95 -4.32 14.16
C PRO A 79 -1.59 -3.19 13.18
N LEU A 80 -1.70 -3.44 11.87
CA LEU A 80 -1.52 -2.40 10.85
C LEU A 80 -2.55 -1.28 11.03
N TRP A 81 -3.80 -1.65 11.26
CA TRP A 81 -4.89 -0.71 11.37
C TRP A 81 -4.76 0.21 12.58
N GLN A 82 -4.38 -0.35 13.72
CA GLN A 82 -4.10 0.40 14.92
C GLN A 82 -2.93 1.36 14.71
N LEU A 83 -1.85 0.92 14.05
CA LEU A 83 -0.71 1.77 13.71
C LEU A 83 -1.16 2.93 12.81
N LEU A 84 -1.85 2.66 11.71
CA LEU A 84 -2.35 3.69 10.80
C LEU A 84 -3.34 4.66 11.50
N GLN A 85 -4.18 4.17 12.41
CA GLN A 85 -5.09 5.02 13.20
C GLN A 85 -4.35 5.93 14.20
N VAL A 86 -3.29 5.42 14.84
CA VAL A 86 -2.43 6.22 15.74
C VAL A 86 -1.71 7.31 14.97
N LEU A 87 -1.26 6.99 13.75
CA LEU A 87 -0.60 7.93 12.85
C LEU A 87 -1.55 8.96 12.21
N GLY A 88 -2.87 8.76 12.31
CA GLY A 88 -3.85 9.62 11.63
C GLY A 88 -3.87 9.39 10.12
N MET A 89 -3.75 8.15 9.67
CA MET A 89 -3.84 7.75 8.26
C MET A 89 -5.16 7.04 7.92
N VAL A 90 -6.01 6.77 8.92
CA VAL A 90 -7.31 6.10 8.74
C VAL A 90 -8.40 6.96 9.36
N PRO A 91 -9.16 7.69 8.55
CA PRO A 91 -10.24 8.57 9.02
C PRO A 91 -11.58 7.85 9.26
N PHE A 92 -11.63 6.52 9.21
CA PHE A 92 -12.88 5.75 9.37
C PHE A 92 -12.79 4.69 10.46
N ARG A 93 -13.95 4.20 10.91
CA ARG A 93 -14.09 3.28 12.04
C ARG A 93 -14.86 2.04 11.62
N PHE A 94 -14.55 0.91 12.24
CA PHE A 94 -15.32 -0.31 12.04
C PHE A 94 -16.52 -0.31 13.00
N CYS A 95 -17.73 -0.38 12.46
CA CYS A 95 -18.97 -0.53 13.21
C CYS A 95 -19.26 -2.02 13.42
N GLN A 96 -19.34 -2.44 14.68
CA GLN A 96 -19.55 -3.86 15.01
C GLN A 96 -20.99 -4.32 14.70
N HIS A 97 -21.95 -3.41 14.70
CA HIS A 97 -23.36 -3.72 14.42
C HIS A 97 -23.58 -4.03 12.94
N THR A 98 -23.11 -3.14 12.05
CA THR A 98 -23.24 -3.31 10.59
C THR A 98 -22.17 -4.23 9.99
N SER A 99 -21.12 -4.55 10.77
CA SER A 99 -19.91 -5.23 10.28
C SER A 99 -19.23 -4.53 9.10
N GLN A 100 -19.42 -3.21 9.00
CA GLN A 100 -18.88 -2.35 7.95
C GLN A 100 -17.99 -1.25 8.54
N TYR A 101 -17.12 -0.71 7.71
CA TYR A 101 -16.40 0.52 7.96
C TYR A 101 -17.28 1.72 7.59
N GLU A 102 -17.37 2.67 8.51
CA GLU A 102 -18.18 3.87 8.38
C GLU A 102 -17.29 5.12 8.55
N LEU A 103 -17.55 6.10 7.69
CA LEU A 103 -16.93 7.42 7.75
C LEU A 103 -17.83 8.37 8.55
N SER A 104 -17.39 8.77 9.73
CA SER A 104 -18.03 9.83 10.52
C SER A 104 -17.12 11.05 10.57
N TRP A 105 -17.53 12.15 9.95
CA TRP A 105 -16.75 13.40 9.88
C TRP A 105 -16.44 14.00 11.25
N CYS A 106 -17.34 13.82 12.22
CA CYS A 106 -17.15 14.27 13.60
C CYS A 106 -16.34 13.28 14.43
N SER A 107 -15.79 12.23 13.82
CA SER A 107 -15.03 11.22 14.54
C SER A 107 -13.61 11.70 14.88
N TRP A 108 -13.12 11.26 16.03
CA TRP A 108 -11.73 11.45 16.46
C TRP A 108 -10.69 10.95 15.43
N ALA A 109 -11.04 9.96 14.61
CA ALA A 109 -10.15 9.41 13.59
C ALA A 109 -9.95 10.41 12.43
N VAL A 110 -11.04 11.05 11.99
CA VAL A 110 -10.99 12.13 10.99
C VAL A 110 -10.19 13.31 11.54
N TRP A 111 -10.48 13.76 12.76
CA TRP A 111 -9.75 14.87 13.38
C TRP A 111 -8.25 14.62 13.49
N ARG A 112 -7.84 13.41 13.88
CA ARG A 112 -6.42 13.03 13.87
C ARG A 112 -5.81 13.12 12.48
N THR A 113 -6.51 12.64 11.45
CA THR A 113 -6.03 12.69 10.06
C THR A 113 -5.87 14.13 9.58
N ILE A 114 -6.83 15.00 9.91
CA ILE A 114 -6.74 16.44 9.62
C ILE A 114 -5.56 17.06 10.36
N LEU A 115 -5.40 16.80 11.65
CA LEU A 115 -4.30 17.34 12.46
C LEU A 115 -2.94 16.86 11.94
N THR A 116 -2.78 15.57 11.60
CA THR A 116 -1.57 15.04 10.97
C THR A 116 -1.29 15.74 9.63
N THR A 117 -2.32 15.96 8.81
CA THR A 117 -2.19 16.66 7.52
C THR A 117 -1.74 18.11 7.71
N VAL A 118 -2.33 18.84 8.65
CA VAL A 118 -1.94 20.21 8.99
C VAL A 118 -0.51 20.25 9.54
N TYR A 119 -0.16 19.32 10.43
CA TYR A 119 1.18 19.19 10.99
C TYR A 119 2.24 18.95 9.89
N VAL A 120 2.01 17.98 9.00
CA VAL A 120 2.94 17.68 7.90
C VAL A 120 3.03 18.83 6.91
N THR A 121 1.91 19.53 6.64
CA THR A 121 1.90 20.71 5.76
C THR A 121 2.70 21.87 6.37
N ALA A 122 2.50 22.16 7.66
CA ALA A 122 3.27 23.17 8.37
C ALA A 122 4.75 22.81 8.39
N LEU A 123 5.07 21.55 8.68
CA LEU A 123 6.45 21.07 8.68
C LEU A 123 7.10 21.18 7.31
N LEU A 124 6.37 20.88 6.23
CA LEU A 124 6.86 21.07 4.86
C LEU A 124 7.14 22.54 4.57
N ALA A 125 6.22 23.45 4.90
CA ALA A 125 6.41 24.89 4.69
C ALA A 125 7.63 25.43 5.46
N VAL A 126 7.77 25.03 6.73
CA VAL A 126 8.92 25.39 7.57
C VAL A 126 10.22 24.82 6.99
N SER A 127 10.23 23.55 6.58
CA SER A 127 11.42 22.89 6.04
C SER A 127 11.85 23.48 4.69
N VAL A 128 10.89 23.86 3.83
CA VAL A 128 11.17 24.61 2.58
C VAL A 128 11.76 25.97 2.91
N THR A 129 11.18 26.69 3.87
CA THR A 129 11.70 28.00 4.31
C THR A 129 13.12 27.88 4.86
N GLY A 130 13.38 26.88 5.71
CA GLY A 130 14.69 26.59 6.27
C GLY A 130 15.70 26.20 5.19
N LEU A 131 15.29 25.40 4.20
CA LEU A 131 16.13 25.05 3.05
C LEU A 131 16.48 26.31 2.24
N VAL A 132 15.51 27.18 1.95
CA VAL A 132 15.75 28.45 1.26
C VAL A 132 16.74 29.29 2.05
N ILE A 133 16.56 29.45 3.36
CA ILE A 133 17.49 30.19 4.23
C ILE A 133 18.90 29.60 4.16
N VAL A 134 19.05 28.27 4.25
CA VAL A 134 20.35 27.59 4.16
C VAL A 134 21.01 27.84 2.79
N LEU A 135 20.24 27.85 1.71
CA LEU A 135 20.75 28.09 0.36
C LEU A 135 21.07 29.58 0.10
N THR A 136 20.24 30.52 0.57
CA THR A 136 20.38 31.97 0.32
C THR A 136 21.35 32.64 1.25
N SER A 137 21.51 32.14 2.48
CA SER A 137 22.52 32.64 3.43
C SER A 137 23.96 32.36 2.98
N GLY A 138 24.15 31.66 1.85
CA GLY A 138 25.24 31.93 0.92
C GLY A 138 26.67 31.81 1.45
N GLY A 139 26.93 31.02 2.51
CA GLY A 139 28.30 30.76 2.98
C GLY A 139 28.64 31.14 4.42
N SER A 140 27.66 31.31 5.31
CA SER A 140 27.90 31.38 6.77
C SER A 140 27.45 30.14 7.56
N VAL A 141 27.04 29.06 6.88
CA VAL A 141 27.70 27.80 7.22
C VAL A 141 29.14 28.09 6.86
N SER A 142 29.93 28.57 7.83
CA SER A 142 31.37 28.66 7.70
C SER A 142 31.78 27.48 6.82
N LEU A 143 32.41 27.78 5.70
CA LEU A 143 33.34 26.87 5.07
C LEU A 143 34.37 26.53 6.16
N ASP A 144 33.97 25.71 7.13
CA ASP A 144 34.83 24.70 7.71
C ASP A 144 35.50 24.07 6.50
N HIS A 145 36.81 23.84 6.60
CA HIS A 145 37.68 23.34 5.55
C HIS A 145 37.28 21.99 4.91
N ASP A 146 36.05 21.53 5.10
CA ASP A 146 35.57 20.20 4.77
C ASP A 146 34.28 20.30 3.91
N GLU A 147 34.46 20.63 2.62
CA GLU A 147 33.41 20.60 1.59
C GLU A 147 32.61 19.29 1.61
N ASP A 148 33.28 18.19 1.98
CA ASP A 148 32.70 16.86 2.14
C ASP A 148 31.56 16.86 3.16
N THR A 149 31.75 17.48 4.32
CA THR A 149 30.76 17.54 5.40
C THR A 149 29.52 18.35 4.99
N ALA A 150 29.70 19.42 4.22
CA ALA A 150 28.58 20.22 3.72
C ALA A 150 27.72 19.45 2.71
N ALA A 151 28.34 18.71 1.79
CA ALA A 151 27.63 17.88 0.81
C ALA A 151 26.78 16.79 1.50
N ILE A 152 27.31 16.16 2.56
CA ILE A 152 26.60 15.13 3.32
C ILE A 152 25.39 15.71 4.07
N LYS A 153 25.53 16.89 4.68
CA LYS A 153 24.42 17.58 5.35
C LYS A 153 23.31 17.91 4.36
N LEU A 154 23.66 18.48 3.21
CA LEU A 154 22.70 18.81 2.16
C LEU A 154 21.97 17.57 1.64
N ALA A 155 22.71 16.48 1.42
CA ALA A 155 22.12 15.21 1.04
C ALA A 155 21.10 14.70 2.08
N GLY A 156 21.45 14.72 3.36
CA GLY A 156 20.54 14.33 4.44
C GLY A 156 19.26 15.18 4.46
N ILE A 157 19.38 16.49 4.26
CA ILE A 157 18.24 17.40 4.13
C ILE A 157 17.37 17.01 2.93
N ILE A 158 17.96 16.79 1.75
CA ILE A 158 17.24 16.42 0.52
C ILE A 158 16.46 15.10 0.73
N LEU A 159 17.09 14.10 1.35
CA LEU A 159 16.47 12.80 1.63
C LEU A 159 15.23 12.92 2.54
N ILE A 160 15.32 13.71 3.62
CA ILE A 160 14.18 13.92 4.52
C ILE A 160 13.11 14.79 3.87
N MET A 161 13.49 15.83 3.14
CA MET A 161 12.55 16.67 2.39
C MET A 161 11.74 15.86 1.38
N GLN A 162 12.40 14.94 0.71
CA GLN A 162 11.75 14.01 -0.20
C GLN A 162 10.76 13.09 0.50
N CYS A 163 11.13 12.51 1.65
CA CYS A 163 10.21 11.74 2.48
C CYS A 163 9.01 12.59 2.91
N LEU A 164 9.25 13.84 3.30
CA LEU A 164 8.22 14.77 3.75
C LEU A 164 7.23 15.14 2.64
N VAL A 165 7.71 15.46 1.43
CA VAL A 165 6.86 15.72 0.26
C VAL A 165 6.01 14.50 -0.08
N ASN A 166 6.61 13.30 -0.07
CA ASN A 166 5.86 12.06 -0.28
C ASN A 166 4.76 11.86 0.77
N THR A 167 5.10 11.99 2.04
CA THR A 167 4.14 11.84 3.14
C THR A 167 3.00 12.85 3.00
N TRP A 168 3.32 14.08 2.61
CA TRP A 168 2.32 15.11 2.34
C TRP A 168 1.38 14.72 1.19
N ILE A 169 1.93 14.26 0.05
CA ILE A 169 1.12 13.77 -1.09
C ILE A 169 0.25 12.58 -0.67
N GLN A 170 0.79 11.64 0.11
CA GLN A 170 0.04 10.49 0.62
C GLN A 170 -1.13 10.90 1.51
N LEU A 171 -0.93 11.84 2.43
CA LEU A 171 -1.98 12.38 3.30
C LEU A 171 -3.08 13.07 2.48
N LEU A 172 -2.70 13.88 1.48
CA LEU A 172 -3.66 14.49 0.56
C LEU A 172 -4.45 13.44 -0.23
N CYS A 173 -3.79 12.37 -0.69
CA CYS A 173 -4.46 11.28 -1.38
C CYS A 173 -5.46 10.59 -0.44
N VAL A 174 -5.05 10.21 0.78
CA VAL A 174 -5.92 9.58 1.78
C VAL A 174 -7.14 10.45 2.09
N MET A 175 -6.95 11.76 2.27
CA MET A 175 -8.04 12.71 2.51
C MET A 175 -8.96 12.85 1.30
N GLY A 176 -8.40 12.95 0.09
CA GLY A 176 -9.15 13.08 -1.16
C GLY A 176 -9.91 11.82 -1.55
N THR A 177 -9.41 10.63 -1.19
CA THR A 177 -10.00 9.34 -1.54
C THR A 177 -10.61 8.61 -0.34
N VAL A 178 -10.92 9.32 0.75
CA VAL A 178 -11.38 8.69 2.01
C VAL A 178 -12.59 7.78 1.82
N ARG A 179 -13.60 8.24 1.05
CA ARG A 179 -14.81 7.45 0.78
C ARG A 179 -14.48 6.18 -0.02
N ARG A 180 -13.58 6.29 -0.98
CA ARG A 180 -13.10 5.16 -1.78
C ARG A 180 -12.33 4.16 -0.92
N LEU A 181 -11.47 4.63 -0.03
CA LEU A 181 -10.72 3.77 0.90
C LEU A 181 -11.67 3.05 1.89
N CYS A 182 -12.72 3.72 2.34
CA CYS A 182 -13.76 3.11 3.18
C CYS A 182 -14.53 2.03 2.42
N SER A 183 -14.99 2.34 1.20
CA SER A 183 -15.67 1.38 0.30
C SER A 183 -14.76 0.19 -0.03
N PHE A 184 -13.48 0.42 -0.31
CA PHE A 184 -12.48 -0.62 -0.54
C PHE A 184 -12.33 -1.57 0.65
N MET A 185 -12.29 -1.05 1.87
CA MET A 185 -12.24 -1.88 3.07
C MET A 185 -13.55 -2.66 3.28
N ASN A 186 -14.70 -2.10 2.92
CA ASN A 186 -15.98 -2.81 2.94
C ASN A 186 -16.01 -3.93 1.90
N SER A 187 -15.45 -3.72 0.71
CA SER A 187 -15.28 -4.75 -0.33
C SER A 187 -14.45 -5.93 0.20
N TRP A 188 -13.40 -5.69 0.99
CA TRP A 188 -12.65 -6.75 1.66
C TRP A 188 -13.46 -7.49 2.73
N CYS A 189 -14.23 -6.77 3.55
CA CYS A 189 -15.12 -7.39 4.53
C CYS A 189 -16.17 -8.28 3.85
N LEU A 190 -16.79 -7.80 2.77
CA LEU A 190 -17.72 -8.55 1.93
C LEU A 190 -17.08 -9.81 1.34
N LEU A 191 -15.86 -9.70 0.82
CA LEU A 191 -15.15 -10.84 0.26
C LEU A 191 -14.76 -11.87 1.34
N ALA A 192 -14.34 -11.41 2.52
CA ALA A 192 -14.02 -12.27 3.66
C ALA A 192 -15.28 -12.93 4.24
N ALA A 193 -16.40 -12.21 4.25
CA ALA A 193 -17.71 -12.70 4.66
C ALA A 193 -18.19 -13.87 3.78
N ALA A 194 -17.87 -13.86 2.49
CA ALA A 194 -18.22 -14.96 1.59
C ALA A 194 -17.60 -16.31 1.99
N CYS A 195 -16.60 -16.35 2.89
CA CYS A 195 -16.05 -17.55 3.53
C CYS A 195 -15.48 -18.65 2.63
N VAL A 196 -15.35 -18.40 1.33
CA VAL A 196 -14.81 -19.39 0.38
C VAL A 196 -13.33 -19.18 0.07
N LEU A 197 -12.75 -18.05 0.47
CA LEU A 197 -11.39 -17.66 0.11
C LEU A 197 -10.48 -17.63 1.35
N ASP A 198 -9.32 -18.27 1.26
CA ASP A 198 -8.29 -18.22 2.30
C ASP A 198 -7.38 -16.98 2.12
N ILE A 199 -7.98 -15.79 2.31
CA ILE A 199 -7.34 -14.50 2.02
C ILE A 199 -6.18 -14.21 3.01
N THR A 200 -6.34 -14.62 4.28
CA THR A 200 -5.43 -14.22 5.38
C THR A 200 -4.15 -15.06 5.50
N LYS A 201 -3.97 -16.07 4.65
CA LYS A 201 -2.84 -17.00 4.72
C LYS A 201 -1.50 -16.28 4.61
N GLY A 202 -0.64 -16.42 5.62
CA GLY A 202 0.70 -15.82 5.64
C GLY A 202 0.77 -14.30 5.89
N VAL A 203 -0.36 -13.58 5.87
CA VAL A 203 -0.39 -12.12 6.02
C VAL A 203 0.15 -11.66 7.38
N LYS A 204 -0.11 -12.43 8.45
CA LYS A 204 0.42 -12.16 9.80
C LYS A 204 1.95 -12.12 9.82
N LEU A 205 2.60 -13.00 9.08
CA LEU A 205 4.06 -13.08 9.03
C LEU A 205 4.65 -11.88 8.28
N VAL A 206 4.04 -11.50 7.15
CA VAL A 206 4.44 -10.31 6.38
C VAL A 206 4.29 -9.05 7.24
N LEU A 207 3.16 -8.90 7.91
CA LEU A 207 2.90 -7.76 8.79
C LEU A 207 3.90 -7.72 9.96
N LEU A 208 4.18 -8.86 10.60
CA LEU A 208 5.14 -8.95 11.68
C LEU A 208 6.55 -8.54 11.20
N ARG A 209 6.97 -9.00 10.02
CA ARG A 209 8.26 -8.63 9.41
C ARG A 209 8.37 -7.11 9.23
N GLN A 210 7.34 -6.49 8.66
CA GLN A 210 7.30 -5.04 8.41
C GLN A 210 7.29 -4.21 9.70
N LEU A 211 6.51 -4.63 10.70
CA LEU A 211 6.47 -3.97 12.00
C LEU A 211 7.79 -4.12 12.77
N SER A 212 8.40 -5.31 12.73
CA SER A 212 9.69 -5.57 13.37
C SER A 212 10.79 -4.72 12.75
N PHE A 213 10.76 -4.58 11.42
CA PHE A 213 11.66 -3.71 10.70
C PHE A 213 11.52 -2.25 11.11
N LEU A 214 10.29 -1.73 11.19
CA LEU A 214 10.02 -0.36 11.64
C LEU A 214 10.50 -0.12 13.07
N PHE A 215 10.22 -1.07 13.97
CA PHE A 215 10.63 -0.99 15.37
C PHE A 215 12.16 -1.02 15.54
N LEU A 216 12.84 -1.89 14.79
CA LEU A 216 14.30 -1.96 14.79
C LEU A 216 14.91 -0.63 14.29
N PHE A 217 14.38 -0.08 13.20
CA PHE A 217 14.83 1.20 12.66
C PHE A 217 14.64 2.35 13.66
N TRP A 218 13.49 2.41 14.34
CA TRP A 218 13.23 3.36 15.42
C TRP A 218 14.25 3.23 16.55
N SER A 219 14.43 2.00 17.05
CA SER A 219 15.32 1.71 18.17
C SER A 219 16.75 2.12 17.86
N VAL A 220 17.27 1.73 16.69
CA VAL A 220 18.60 2.11 16.24
C VAL A 220 18.74 3.62 16.11
N SER A 221 17.79 4.31 15.45
CA SER A 221 17.87 5.77 15.25
C SER A 221 17.84 6.54 16.58
N ILE A 222 17.00 6.11 17.53
CA ILE A 222 16.94 6.71 18.87
C ILE A 222 18.25 6.44 19.62
N THR A 223 18.75 5.20 19.62
CA THR A 223 20.01 4.84 20.27
C THR A 223 21.19 5.62 19.71
N LEU A 224 21.33 5.74 18.39
CA LEU A 224 22.39 6.54 17.76
C LEU A 224 22.30 8.03 18.15
N THR A 225 21.09 8.55 18.29
CA THR A 225 20.87 9.93 18.76
C THR A 225 21.31 10.11 20.20
N LEU A 226 20.96 9.16 21.09
CA LEU A 226 21.31 9.20 22.50
C LEU A 226 22.81 9.00 22.74
N LEU A 227 23.46 8.15 21.97
CA LEU A 227 24.91 7.93 22.02
C LEU A 227 25.71 9.06 21.36
N THR A 228 25.05 9.99 20.68
CA THR A 228 25.69 11.07 19.90
C THR A 228 26.71 10.55 18.88
N TYR A 229 26.45 9.37 18.32
CA TYR A 229 27.37 8.65 17.44
C TYR A 229 26.60 7.97 16.30
N PRO A 230 27.14 7.91 15.06
CA PRO A 230 28.39 8.51 14.59
C PRO A 230 28.26 10.02 14.33
N GLY A 231 29.39 10.76 14.35
CA GLY A 231 29.39 12.22 14.18
C GLY A 231 28.77 12.72 12.86
N VAL A 232 28.81 11.90 11.81
CA VAL A 232 28.12 12.16 10.53
C VAL A 232 26.60 12.20 10.72
N TYR A 233 26.04 11.24 11.45
CA TYR A 233 24.60 11.19 11.74
C TYR A 233 24.16 12.41 12.55
N ILE A 234 24.96 12.80 13.54
CA ILE A 234 24.71 14.00 14.34
C ILE A 234 24.77 15.27 13.51
N SER A 235 25.74 15.38 12.60
CA SER A 235 25.84 16.52 11.69
C SER A 235 24.62 16.66 10.77
N ILE A 236 24.07 15.53 10.32
CA ILE A 236 22.82 15.50 9.55
C ILE A 236 21.65 15.92 10.43
N LEU A 237 21.54 15.40 11.65
CA LEU A 237 20.47 15.81 12.58
C LEU A 237 20.52 17.29 12.93
N ASP A 238 21.70 17.87 13.11
CA ASP A 238 21.84 19.31 13.39
C ASP A 238 21.41 20.14 12.17
N ALA A 239 21.77 19.70 10.96
CA ALA A 239 21.32 20.34 9.72
C ALA A 239 19.80 20.20 9.50
N LEU A 240 19.23 19.05 9.87
CA LEU A 240 17.78 18.84 9.88
C LEU A 240 17.08 19.69 10.93
N GLY A 241 17.65 19.86 12.13
CA GLY A 241 17.12 20.76 13.15
C GLY A 241 17.10 22.21 12.67
N GLN A 242 18.16 22.67 12.01
CA GLN A 242 18.21 24.01 11.42
C GLN A 242 17.16 24.22 10.32
N THR A 243 16.92 23.21 9.48
CA THR A 243 15.96 23.31 8.37
C THR A 243 14.52 23.11 8.81
N MET A 244 14.23 22.06 9.59
CA MET A 244 12.88 21.66 9.99
C MET A 244 12.32 22.45 11.18
N LEU A 245 13.18 22.98 12.06
CA LEU A 245 12.78 23.73 13.26
C LEU A 245 13.18 25.21 13.21
N LEU A 246 13.85 25.66 12.13
CA LEU A 246 14.40 27.01 12.00
C LEU A 246 15.29 27.41 13.18
N LEU A 247 16.00 26.43 13.76
CA LEU A 247 16.85 26.66 14.92
C LEU A 247 18.13 27.42 14.51
N PRO A 248 18.55 28.43 15.27
CA PRO A 248 19.85 29.07 15.07
C PRO A 248 20.98 28.05 15.23
N LYS A 249 22.04 28.16 14.41
CA LYS A 249 23.21 27.27 14.46
C LYS A 249 23.80 27.18 15.87
N ASP A 250 23.86 28.31 16.57
CA ASP A 250 24.46 28.43 17.91
C ASP A 250 23.78 27.53 18.96
N TRP A 251 22.50 27.20 18.76
CA TRP A 251 21.76 26.37 19.71
C TRP A 251 22.19 24.91 19.69
N THR A 252 22.75 24.44 18.58
CA THR A 252 23.30 23.08 18.44
C THR A 252 24.69 22.94 19.07
N THR A 253 25.34 24.07 19.38
CA THR A 253 26.69 24.11 19.97
C THR A 253 26.70 24.47 21.46
N LEU A 254 25.54 24.77 22.06
CA LEU A 254 25.41 25.07 23.49
C LEU A 254 25.80 23.86 24.36
N PRO A 255 26.21 24.06 25.63
CA PRO A 255 26.46 22.96 26.54
C PRO A 255 25.19 22.11 26.77
N ALA A 256 25.38 20.84 27.10
CA ALA A 256 24.30 19.91 27.43
C ALA A 256 23.41 20.48 28.55
N PRO A 257 22.08 20.23 28.53
CA PRO A 257 21.37 19.18 27.78
C PRO A 257 20.69 19.63 26.47
N LEU A 258 20.76 20.92 26.12
CA LEU A 258 19.92 21.50 25.07
C LEU A 258 20.12 20.87 23.67
N PRO A 259 21.34 20.66 23.15
CA PRO A 259 21.53 20.06 21.82
C PRO A 259 21.01 18.62 21.74
N LEU A 260 21.13 17.85 22.83
CA LEU A 260 20.62 16.48 22.88
C LEU A 260 19.10 16.47 22.75
N MET A 261 18.40 17.39 23.43
CA MET A 261 16.95 17.52 23.33
C MET A 261 16.51 17.91 21.91
N ILE A 262 17.21 18.88 21.29
CA ILE A 262 16.95 19.29 19.90
C ILE A 262 17.12 18.12 18.94
N ARG A 263 18.23 17.38 19.06
CA ARG A 263 18.52 16.21 18.22
C ARG A 263 17.48 15.12 18.40
N LEU A 264 17.08 14.83 19.65
CA LEU A 264 16.04 13.85 19.94
C LEU A 264 14.69 14.25 19.32
N MET A 265 14.28 15.51 19.44
CA MET A 265 13.05 16.01 18.82
C MET A 265 13.11 15.89 17.30
N THR A 266 14.23 16.29 16.69
CA THR A 266 14.46 16.17 15.24
C THR A 266 14.39 14.71 14.78
N THR A 267 15.03 13.79 15.51
CA THR A 267 14.97 12.35 15.25
C THR A 267 13.53 11.85 15.34
N LEU A 268 12.78 12.19 16.39
CA LEU A 268 11.39 11.76 16.55
C LEU A 268 10.49 12.27 15.42
N MET A 269 10.69 13.50 14.96
CA MET A 269 9.97 14.05 13.80
C MET A 269 10.31 13.30 12.52
N CYS A 270 11.60 13.05 12.26
CA CYS A 270 12.04 12.28 11.10
C CYS A 270 11.48 10.85 11.13
N LEU A 271 11.52 10.19 12.28
CA LEU A 271 10.94 8.87 12.49
C LEU A 271 9.43 8.87 12.27
N HIS A 272 8.72 9.90 12.70
CA HIS A 272 7.28 10.02 12.46
C HIS A 272 6.96 10.17 10.98
N ILE A 273 7.64 11.08 10.26
CA ILE A 273 7.48 11.26 8.80
C ILE A 273 7.79 9.96 8.06
N PHE A 274 8.90 9.32 8.42
CA PHE A 274 9.32 8.06 7.81
C PHE A 274 8.29 6.95 8.05
N THR A 275 7.76 6.85 9.27
CA THR A 275 6.71 5.89 9.60
C THR A 275 5.44 6.13 8.79
N LEU A 276 4.98 7.38 8.68
CA LEU A 276 3.82 7.72 7.84
C LEU A 276 4.03 7.26 6.40
N PHE A 277 5.18 7.60 5.83
CA PHE A 277 5.58 7.22 4.48
C PHE A 277 5.58 5.69 4.26
N LYS A 278 6.22 4.93 5.16
CA LYS A 278 6.35 3.46 5.04
C LYS A 278 5.02 2.74 5.26
N CYS A 279 4.18 3.22 6.18
CA CYS A 279 2.93 2.54 6.49
C CYS A 279 1.94 2.48 5.30
N CYS A 280 1.96 3.49 4.42
CA CYS A 280 1.20 3.45 3.16
C CYS A 280 1.68 2.33 2.24
N LEU A 281 3.00 2.18 2.09
CA LEU A 281 3.60 1.13 1.25
C LEU A 281 3.37 -0.26 1.84
N PHE A 282 3.48 -0.39 3.17
CA PHE A 282 3.12 -1.62 3.87
C PHE A 282 1.66 -1.98 3.67
N SER A 283 0.76 -1.00 3.77
CA SER A 283 -0.65 -1.21 3.46
C SER A 283 -0.86 -1.69 2.03
N PHE A 284 -0.19 -1.10 1.04
CA PHE A 284 -0.23 -1.58 -0.35
C PHE A 284 0.26 -3.03 -0.48
N THR A 285 1.47 -3.34 -0.01
CA THR A 285 2.05 -4.69 -0.12
C THR A 285 1.18 -5.77 0.56
N ILE A 286 0.56 -5.44 1.70
CA ILE A 286 -0.37 -6.34 2.38
C ILE A 286 -1.64 -6.57 1.54
N ASN A 287 -2.20 -5.51 0.95
CA ASN A 287 -3.34 -5.64 0.04
C ASN A 287 -3.00 -6.49 -1.19
N CYS A 288 -1.79 -6.34 -1.76
CA CYS A 288 -1.31 -7.22 -2.83
C CYS A 288 -1.25 -8.69 -2.38
N HIS A 289 -0.69 -8.98 -1.20
CA HIS A 289 -0.68 -10.35 -0.69
C HIS A 289 -2.08 -10.92 -0.45
N LEU A 290 -3.01 -10.11 0.08
CA LEU A 290 -4.42 -10.49 0.23
C LEU A 290 -5.04 -10.82 -1.14
N LEU A 291 -4.82 -9.97 -2.15
CA LEU A 291 -5.31 -10.19 -3.52
C LEU A 291 -4.74 -11.46 -4.13
N THR A 292 -3.42 -11.65 -4.03
CA THR A 292 -2.75 -12.84 -4.53
C THR A 292 -3.34 -14.12 -3.91
N ASN A 293 -3.53 -14.13 -2.59
CA ASN A 293 -4.14 -15.28 -1.91
C ASN A 293 -5.59 -15.50 -2.35
N ALA A 294 -6.36 -14.43 -2.48
CA ALA A 294 -7.75 -14.50 -2.90
C ALA A 294 -7.88 -15.04 -4.34
N ILE A 295 -7.07 -14.54 -5.28
CA ILE A 295 -7.05 -15.01 -6.67
C ILE A 295 -6.57 -16.46 -6.73
N ARG A 296 -5.53 -16.83 -5.97
CA ARG A 296 -5.04 -18.21 -5.91
C ARG A 296 -6.11 -19.18 -5.41
N SER A 297 -6.82 -18.80 -4.34
CA SER A 297 -7.93 -19.58 -3.80
C SER A 297 -9.13 -19.65 -4.76
N TRP A 298 -9.39 -18.57 -5.51
CA TRP A 298 -10.41 -18.58 -6.56
C TRP A 298 -10.03 -19.48 -7.73
N ASN A 299 -8.76 -19.49 -8.15
CA ASN A 299 -8.24 -20.36 -9.19
C ASN A 299 -8.37 -21.84 -8.84
N THR A 300 -8.09 -22.22 -7.59
CA THR A 300 -8.29 -23.61 -7.14
C THR A 300 -9.76 -24.00 -7.17
N MET A 301 -10.66 -23.11 -6.75
CA MET A 301 -12.10 -23.38 -6.82
C MET A 301 -12.61 -23.50 -8.26
N LEU A 302 -12.10 -22.66 -9.17
CA LEU A 302 -12.44 -22.72 -10.59
C LEU A 302 -11.98 -24.06 -11.17
N ALA A 303 -10.75 -24.47 -10.89
CA ALA A 303 -10.18 -25.74 -11.34
C ALA A 303 -11.06 -26.94 -10.93
N GLU A 304 -11.44 -26.98 -9.65
CA GLU A 304 -12.33 -28.02 -9.13
C GLU A 304 -13.73 -27.97 -9.75
N ALA A 305 -14.30 -26.78 -9.94
CA ALA A 305 -15.62 -26.63 -10.54
C ALA A 305 -15.61 -27.11 -12.01
N MET A 306 -14.56 -26.80 -12.76
CA MET A 306 -14.40 -27.25 -14.15
C MET A 306 -14.17 -28.76 -14.24
N ASP A 307 -13.36 -29.36 -13.35
CA ASP A 307 -13.16 -30.81 -13.31
C ASP A 307 -14.47 -31.56 -13.02
N ASN A 308 -15.29 -31.05 -12.10
CA ASN A 308 -16.62 -31.60 -11.83
C ASN A 308 -17.56 -31.49 -13.04
N LEU A 309 -17.57 -30.35 -13.73
CA LEU A 309 -18.32 -30.18 -14.98
C LEU A 309 -17.89 -31.21 -16.03
N TRP A 310 -16.58 -31.43 -16.18
CA TRP A 310 -16.04 -32.39 -17.14
C TRP A 310 -16.41 -33.84 -16.82
N LYS A 311 -16.43 -34.19 -15.53
CA LYS A 311 -16.84 -35.51 -15.03
C LYS A 311 -18.35 -35.78 -15.17
N ARG A 312 -19.10 -34.88 -15.82
CA ARG A 312 -20.56 -34.98 -16.08
C ARG A 312 -21.40 -35.17 -14.82
N THR A 313 -20.95 -34.66 -13.67
CA THR A 313 -21.82 -34.44 -12.50
C THR A 313 -22.62 -33.14 -12.67
N SER A 314 -23.25 -32.98 -13.84
CA SER A 314 -24.06 -31.81 -14.19
C SER A 314 -25.43 -31.88 -13.51
N GLY A 315 -25.47 -31.46 -12.24
CA GLY A 315 -26.70 -31.21 -11.50
C GLY A 315 -26.89 -29.72 -11.21
N PRO A 316 -28.06 -29.31 -10.69
CA PRO A 316 -28.37 -27.91 -10.34
C PRO A 316 -27.40 -27.29 -9.32
N ALA A 317 -26.74 -28.12 -8.50
CA ALA A 317 -25.69 -27.68 -7.59
C ALA A 317 -24.45 -27.12 -8.32
N THR A 318 -24.13 -27.65 -9.50
CA THR A 318 -22.97 -27.25 -10.31
C THR A 318 -23.19 -25.89 -10.97
N GLU A 319 -24.42 -25.61 -11.42
CA GLU A 319 -24.81 -24.30 -11.98
C GLU A 319 -24.76 -23.20 -10.92
N SER A 320 -25.30 -23.46 -9.72
CA SER A 320 -25.23 -22.53 -8.58
C SER A 320 -23.78 -22.23 -8.17
N ARG A 321 -22.91 -23.26 -8.13
CA ARG A 321 -21.48 -23.08 -7.83
C ARG A 321 -20.77 -22.24 -8.90
N LEU A 322 -21.09 -22.42 -10.18
CA LEU A 322 -20.53 -21.62 -11.27
C LEU A 322 -20.99 -20.16 -11.20
N ALA A 323 -22.28 -19.91 -10.95
CA ALA A 323 -22.82 -18.57 -10.79
C ALA A 323 -22.16 -17.82 -9.62
N HIS A 324 -21.97 -18.51 -8.48
CA HIS A 324 -21.22 -17.97 -7.35
C HIS A 324 -19.78 -17.63 -7.75
N LEU A 325 -19.11 -18.51 -8.47
CA LEU A 325 -17.72 -18.32 -8.89
C LEU A 325 -17.53 -17.13 -9.84
N VAL A 326 -18.48 -16.91 -10.75
CA VAL A 326 -18.53 -15.71 -11.63
C VAL A 326 -18.75 -14.45 -10.81
N HIS A 327 -19.64 -14.48 -9.81
CA HIS A 327 -19.85 -13.35 -8.91
C HIS A 327 -18.58 -13.01 -8.12
N THR A 328 -17.93 -14.00 -7.51
CA THR A 328 -16.67 -13.81 -6.78
C THR A 328 -15.57 -13.25 -7.67
N HIS A 329 -15.49 -13.69 -8.93
CA HIS A 329 -14.55 -13.13 -9.90
C HIS A 329 -14.80 -11.64 -10.13
N GLY A 330 -16.07 -11.24 -10.32
CA GLY A 330 -16.45 -9.83 -10.46
C GLY A 330 -16.01 -8.98 -9.27
N SER A 331 -16.18 -9.49 -8.04
CA SER A 331 -15.72 -8.82 -6.82
C SER A 331 -14.19 -8.70 -6.74
N LEU A 332 -13.45 -9.76 -7.13
CA LEU A 332 -11.98 -9.72 -7.18
C LEU A 332 -11.47 -8.70 -8.19
N VAL A 333 -12.07 -8.64 -9.38
CA VAL A 333 -11.72 -7.64 -10.41
C VAL A 333 -12.00 -6.22 -9.89
N SER A 334 -13.14 -6.00 -9.20
CA SER A 334 -13.43 -4.71 -8.56
C SER A 334 -12.36 -4.33 -7.53
N LEU A 335 -11.96 -5.26 -6.67
CA LEU A 335 -10.93 -5.04 -5.65
C LEU A 335 -9.56 -4.72 -6.25
N VAL A 336 -9.16 -5.37 -7.34
CA VAL A 336 -7.92 -5.04 -8.06
C VAL A 336 -7.97 -3.60 -8.58
N ARG A 337 -9.08 -3.21 -9.22
CA ARG A 337 -9.28 -1.84 -9.73
C ARG A 337 -9.33 -0.81 -8.61
N GLU A 338 -9.99 -1.12 -7.50
CA GLU A 338 -10.04 -0.24 -6.33
C GLU A 338 -8.67 -0.09 -5.66
N THR A 339 -7.85 -1.16 -5.66
CA THR A 339 -6.45 -1.11 -5.18
C THR A 339 -5.63 -0.18 -6.08
N GLU A 340 -5.69 -0.35 -7.39
CA GLU A 340 -5.01 0.54 -8.35
C GLU A 340 -5.47 1.98 -8.16
N ALA A 341 -6.78 2.22 -8.12
CA ALA A 341 -7.36 3.57 -7.98
C ALA A 341 -7.05 4.24 -6.63
N SER A 342 -6.79 3.46 -5.57
CA SER A 342 -6.46 3.98 -4.23
C SER A 342 -4.97 4.23 -4.06
N TYR A 343 -4.11 3.42 -4.67
CA TYR A 343 -2.67 3.47 -4.48
C TYR A 343 -1.88 4.06 -5.67
N SER A 344 -2.49 4.28 -6.85
CA SER A 344 -1.78 4.76 -8.04
C SER A 344 -0.98 6.05 -7.78
N PHE A 345 -1.60 7.09 -7.21
CA PHE A 345 -0.89 8.34 -6.90
C PHE A 345 0.20 8.16 -5.84
N ILE A 346 -0.07 7.33 -4.83
CA ILE A 346 0.89 7.00 -3.76
C ILE A 346 2.12 6.32 -4.36
N LEU A 347 1.92 5.35 -5.26
CA LEU A 347 2.98 4.60 -5.92
C LEU A 347 3.75 5.47 -6.92
N GLN A 348 3.07 6.30 -7.71
CA GLN A 348 3.74 7.22 -8.63
C GLN A 348 4.66 8.19 -7.90
N SER A 349 4.17 8.79 -6.81
CA SER A 349 4.97 9.65 -5.93
C SER A 349 6.15 8.88 -5.33
N TYR A 350 5.89 7.66 -4.82
CA TYR A 350 6.92 6.79 -4.26
C TYR A 350 8.01 6.42 -5.27
N TYR A 351 7.65 6.00 -6.48
CA TYR A 351 8.63 5.59 -7.48
C TYR A 351 9.47 6.77 -7.97
N GLY A 352 8.83 7.91 -8.24
CA GLY A 352 9.55 9.12 -8.65
C GLY A 352 10.56 9.57 -7.61
N THR A 353 10.17 9.49 -6.33
CA THR A 353 11.06 9.82 -5.23
C THR A 353 12.13 8.76 -4.97
N ALA A 354 11.79 7.48 -4.90
CA ALA A 354 12.75 6.40 -4.65
C ALA A 354 13.88 6.37 -5.69
N ILE A 355 13.58 6.65 -6.96
CA ILE A 355 14.61 6.78 -8.01
C ILE A 355 15.57 7.93 -7.68
N LEU A 356 15.04 9.11 -7.37
CA LEU A 356 15.86 10.26 -6.98
C LEU A 356 16.67 9.97 -5.71
N THR A 357 16.09 9.32 -4.70
CA THR A 357 16.79 8.89 -3.47
C THR A 357 17.96 8.00 -3.80
N LEU A 358 17.73 6.93 -4.58
CA LEU A 358 18.78 5.99 -4.98
C LEU A 358 19.89 6.70 -5.77
N CYS A 359 19.53 7.59 -6.71
CA CYS A 359 20.52 8.38 -7.45
C CYS A 359 21.36 9.27 -6.51
N THR A 360 20.73 9.93 -5.54
CA THR A 360 21.42 10.76 -4.55
C THR A 360 22.32 9.93 -3.65
N GLU A 361 21.85 8.79 -3.14
CA GLU A 361 22.63 7.88 -2.30
C GLU A 361 23.85 7.31 -3.05
N LEU A 362 23.65 6.86 -4.30
CA LEU A 362 24.73 6.36 -5.16
C LEU A 362 25.75 7.46 -5.49
N TYR A 363 25.29 8.70 -5.74
CA TYR A 363 26.17 9.84 -5.97
C TYR A 363 27.05 10.14 -4.74
N ILE A 364 26.47 10.17 -3.54
CA ILE A 364 27.20 10.41 -2.29
C ILE A 364 28.20 9.28 -2.04
N MET A 365 27.79 8.04 -2.27
CA MET A 365 28.67 6.88 -2.12
C MET A 365 29.85 6.95 -3.09
N ALA A 366 29.62 7.28 -4.37
CA ALA A 366 30.68 7.45 -5.36
C ALA A 366 31.62 8.62 -5.02
N TYR A 367 31.05 9.73 -4.54
CA TYR A 367 31.82 10.88 -4.08
C TYR A 367 32.74 10.52 -2.90
N ARG A 368 32.22 9.77 -1.91
CA ARG A 368 33.01 9.31 -0.76
C ARG A 368 34.09 8.31 -1.12
N LEU A 369 33.84 7.41 -2.07
CA LEU A 369 34.86 6.49 -2.57
C LEU A 369 36.04 7.23 -3.21
N ARG A 370 35.81 8.43 -3.74
CA ARG A 370 36.85 9.30 -4.31
C ARG A 370 37.60 10.12 -3.25
N SER A 371 36.95 10.51 -2.16
CA SER A 371 37.60 11.28 -1.10
C SER A 371 38.63 10.44 -0.34
N LYS A 372 39.77 11.06 0.01
CA LYS A 372 40.86 10.38 0.73
C LYS A 372 40.51 10.11 2.20
N THR A 373 39.52 10.80 2.75
CA THR A 373 38.97 10.60 4.10
C THR A 373 37.94 9.47 4.08
N GLN A 374 38.44 8.23 3.93
CA GLN A 374 37.60 7.03 3.99
C GLN A 374 37.11 6.76 5.43
N CYS A 375 36.06 7.45 5.85
CA CYS A 375 35.30 7.02 7.01
C CYS A 375 34.47 5.78 6.62
N ILE A 376 35.01 4.59 6.91
CA ILE A 376 34.40 3.29 6.63
C ILE A 376 32.95 3.25 7.14
N GLU A 377 32.70 3.82 8.31
CA GLU A 377 31.37 3.85 8.93
C GLU A 377 30.34 4.59 8.08
N GLY A 378 30.72 5.73 7.49
CA GLY A 378 29.85 6.49 6.61
C GLY A 378 29.51 5.72 5.33
N MET A 379 30.49 5.01 4.76
CA MET A 379 30.26 4.17 3.58
C MET A 379 29.35 2.98 3.90
N VAL A 380 29.56 2.30 5.03
CA VAL A 380 28.71 1.19 5.48
C VAL A 380 27.28 1.68 5.70
N THR A 381 27.11 2.82 6.39
CA THR A 381 25.78 3.39 6.66
C THR A 381 25.05 3.76 5.37
N MET A 382 25.72 4.45 4.45
CA MET A 382 25.13 4.80 3.14
C MET A 382 24.83 3.57 2.28
N GLY A 383 25.71 2.56 2.31
CA GLY A 383 25.49 1.29 1.61
C GLY A 383 24.27 0.53 2.15
N LEU A 384 24.09 0.51 3.48
CA LEU A 384 22.92 -0.09 4.11
C LEU A 384 21.63 0.68 3.78
N LEU A 385 21.66 2.01 3.78
CA LEU A 385 20.53 2.85 3.37
C LEU A 385 20.15 2.61 1.91
N THR A 386 21.15 2.57 1.01
CA THR A 386 20.95 2.28 -0.42
C THR A 386 20.33 0.89 -0.62
N LEU A 387 20.88 -0.12 0.05
CA LEU A 387 20.36 -1.47 -0.01
C LEU A 387 18.92 -1.54 0.51
N GLN A 388 18.63 -0.87 1.62
CA GLN A 388 17.28 -0.78 2.20
C GLN A 388 16.30 -0.12 1.23
N THR A 389 16.67 1.00 0.61
CA THR A 389 15.84 1.70 -0.38
C THR A 389 15.58 0.82 -1.60
N ALA A 390 16.61 0.13 -2.10
CA ALA A 390 16.50 -0.80 -3.22
C ALA A 390 15.62 -2.02 -2.91
N VAL A 391 15.80 -2.63 -1.72
CA VAL A 391 14.98 -3.78 -1.28
C VAL A 391 13.52 -3.38 -1.16
N LEU A 392 13.22 -2.21 -0.58
CA LEU A 392 11.83 -1.75 -0.52
C LEU A 392 11.25 -1.49 -1.91
N PHE A 393 12.03 -0.87 -2.81
CA PHE A 393 11.62 -0.63 -4.19
C PHE A 393 11.26 -1.93 -4.90
N LEU A 394 12.08 -2.96 -4.71
CA LEU A 394 11.84 -4.30 -5.25
C LEU A 394 10.64 -4.96 -4.58
N GLU A 395 10.50 -4.90 -3.26
CA GLU A 395 9.38 -5.52 -2.52
C GLU A 395 8.03 -4.95 -2.98
N VAL A 396 7.91 -3.62 -3.10
CA VAL A 396 6.69 -2.97 -3.60
C VAL A 396 6.39 -3.37 -5.04
N SER A 397 7.43 -3.43 -5.90
CA SER A 397 7.26 -3.78 -7.31
C SER A 397 6.90 -5.26 -7.51
N LEU A 398 7.54 -6.16 -6.78
CA LEU A 398 7.29 -7.60 -6.81
C LEU A 398 5.91 -7.93 -6.26
N ALA A 399 5.44 -7.24 -5.21
CA ALA A 399 4.10 -7.44 -4.68
C ALA A 399 3.02 -7.14 -5.74
N GLY A 400 3.17 -6.05 -6.50
CA GLY A 400 2.28 -5.75 -7.63
C GLY A 400 2.38 -6.76 -8.77
N ALA A 401 3.61 -7.16 -9.13
CA ALA A 401 3.86 -8.13 -10.18
C ALA A 401 3.30 -9.52 -9.85
N GLU A 402 3.38 -9.97 -8.59
CA GLU A 402 2.84 -11.26 -8.15
C GLU A 402 1.31 -11.32 -8.33
N VAL A 403 0.59 -10.23 -8.03
CA VAL A 403 -0.86 -10.15 -8.27
C VAL A 403 -1.16 -10.33 -9.76
N GLN A 404 -0.40 -9.66 -10.63
CA GLN A 404 -0.56 -9.77 -12.07
C GLN A 404 -0.21 -11.17 -12.59
N GLU A 405 0.87 -11.77 -12.12
CA GLU A 405 1.29 -13.12 -12.50
C GLU A 405 0.24 -14.15 -12.10
N VAL A 406 -0.27 -14.07 -10.87
CA VAL A 406 -1.30 -14.99 -10.36
C VAL A 406 -2.62 -14.78 -11.09
N ALA A 407 -3.00 -13.53 -11.40
CA ALA A 407 -4.16 -13.24 -12.23
C ALA A 407 -4.00 -13.74 -13.68
N ALA A 408 -2.80 -13.65 -14.26
CA ALA A 408 -2.51 -14.19 -15.59
C ALA A 408 -2.42 -15.73 -15.59
N SER A 409 -2.05 -16.33 -14.46
CA SER A 409 -2.03 -17.78 -14.27
C SER A 409 -3.42 -18.40 -14.15
N CYS A 410 -4.50 -17.57 -14.07
CA CYS A 410 -5.89 -18.01 -14.18
C CYS A 410 -6.09 -18.82 -15.46
N TRP A 411 -5.92 -20.13 -15.33
CA TRP A 411 -5.99 -21.14 -16.37
C TRP A 411 -5.27 -20.72 -17.66
N PRO A 412 -4.01 -21.16 -17.91
CA PRO A 412 -3.66 -21.40 -19.30
C PRO A 412 -4.76 -22.34 -19.78
N MET A 413 -5.63 -21.89 -20.70
CA MET A 413 -6.37 -22.83 -21.54
C MET A 413 -5.34 -23.86 -21.91
N SER A 414 -5.42 -25.06 -21.30
CA SER A 414 -4.51 -26.13 -21.65
C SER A 414 -4.56 -26.21 -23.17
N ASP A 415 -3.46 -26.51 -23.84
CA ASP A 415 -3.48 -26.57 -25.30
C ASP A 415 -4.61 -27.49 -25.80
N GLN A 416 -5.08 -28.41 -24.96
CA GLN A 416 -6.36 -29.11 -25.09
C GLN A 416 -7.60 -28.19 -25.15
N VAL A 417 -7.87 -27.34 -24.16
CA VAL A 417 -9.00 -26.38 -24.18
C VAL A 417 -8.83 -25.36 -25.30
N ARG A 418 -7.61 -24.88 -25.58
CA ARG A 418 -7.32 -23.95 -26.69
C ARG A 418 -7.56 -24.62 -28.05
N SER A 419 -7.19 -25.90 -28.20
CA SER A 419 -7.51 -26.70 -29.39
C SER A 419 -9.00 -27.02 -29.51
N GLN A 420 -9.70 -27.22 -28.39
CA GLN A 420 -11.14 -27.48 -28.35
C GLN A 420 -11.95 -26.21 -28.66
N GLN A 421 -11.53 -25.04 -28.18
CA GLN A 421 -12.10 -23.75 -28.57
C GLN A 421 -11.84 -23.45 -30.06
N SER A 422 -10.64 -23.75 -30.56
CA SER A 422 -10.32 -23.67 -31.99
C SER A 422 -11.22 -24.59 -32.83
N LYS A 423 -11.46 -25.83 -32.37
CA LYS A 423 -12.39 -26.77 -32.99
C LYS A 423 -13.83 -26.27 -32.93
N ALA A 424 -14.31 -25.81 -31.78
CA ALA A 424 -15.65 -25.27 -31.61
C ALA A 424 -15.87 -24.03 -32.48
N LYS A 425 -14.88 -23.11 -32.55
CA LYS A 425 -14.91 -21.93 -33.41
C LYS A 425 -14.93 -22.30 -34.90
N LYS A 426 -14.18 -23.34 -35.31
CA LYS A 426 -14.27 -23.91 -36.67
C LYS A 426 -15.64 -24.50 -36.98
N TYR A 427 -16.22 -25.26 -36.04
CA TYR A 427 -17.57 -25.81 -36.20
C TYR A 427 -18.64 -24.72 -36.32
N TYR A 428 -18.57 -23.68 -35.49
CA TYR A 428 -19.48 -22.52 -35.58
C TYR A 428 -19.33 -21.73 -36.88
N LEU A 429 -18.10 -21.56 -37.38
CA LEU A 429 -17.85 -20.91 -38.68
C LEU A 429 -18.31 -21.76 -39.87
N GLN A 430 -18.43 -23.08 -39.73
CA GLN A 430 -18.99 -23.97 -40.76
C GLN A 430 -20.52 -24.06 -40.72
N LEU A 431 -21.14 -23.69 -39.60
CA LEU A 431 -22.60 -23.71 -39.40
C LEU A 431 -23.25 -22.33 -39.55
N ALA A 432 -22.46 -21.26 -39.68
CA ALA A 432 -22.96 -19.94 -40.00
C ALA A 432 -23.28 -19.85 -41.51
N PRO A 433 -24.54 -19.56 -41.91
CA PRO A 433 -24.96 -19.48 -43.32
C PRO A 433 -24.35 -18.30 -44.07
#